data_AF-A0A2K8T256-F1
#
_entry.id   AF-A0A2K8T256-F1
#
_cell.length_a   1.000
_cell.length_b   1.000
_cell.length_c   1.000
_cell.angle_alpha   90.00
_cell.angle_beta   90.00
_cell.angle_gamma   90.00
#
_symmetry.space_group_name_H-M   'P 1'
#
loop_
_entity.id
_entity.type
_entity.pdbx_description
1 polymer ?
#
loop_
_entity_poly.entity_id
_entity_poly.type
_entity_poly.pdbx_seq_one_letter_code
_entity_poly.pdbx_strand_id
1 'polypeptide(L)' 'MATEQELQSLFNKLDTDLDGKISINDLFLSPGLSTIISSETNISTPQELLVNYDSDSDGSITFEELKSAVKKADNLT' A
#
# COMPACT_ATOMS: atom_id res chain seq x y z
N MET A 1 5.36 -12.10 -9.17
CA MET A 1 6.00 -11.64 -7.93
C MET A 1 6.34 -10.17 -8.12
N ALA A 2 5.69 -9.27 -7.38
CA ALA A 2 6.11 -7.88 -7.35
C ALA A 2 7.48 -7.82 -6.68
N THR A 3 8.48 -7.25 -7.33
CA THR A 3 9.82 -7.10 -6.76
C THR A 3 9.84 -5.91 -5.81
N GLU A 4 10.84 -5.83 -4.92
CA GLU A 4 11.03 -4.66 -4.05
C GLU A 4 11.09 -3.34 -4.84
N GLN A 5 11.59 -3.38 -6.07
CA GLN A 5 11.65 -2.21 -6.96
C GLN A 5 10.27 -1.79 -7.47
N GLU A 6 9.40 -2.75 -7.81
CA GLU A 6 8.02 -2.47 -8.18
C GLU A 6 7.26 -1.91 -6.98
N LEU A 7 7.44 -2.51 -5.79
CA LEU A 7 6.83 -2.02 -4.56
C LEU A 7 7.32 -0.62 -4.19
N GLN A 8 8.60 -0.32 -4.38
CA GLN A 8 9.15 1.00 -4.09
C GLN A 8 8.68 2.05 -5.10
N SER A 9 8.55 1.67 -6.36
CA SER A 9 8.03 2.56 -7.42
C SER A 9 6.54 2.82 -7.23
N LEU A 10 5.78 1.81 -6.81
CA LEU A 10 4.41 1.96 -6.37
C LEU A 10 4.38 2.85 -5.14
N PHE A 11 5.09 2.52 -4.07
CA PHE A 11 5.14 3.29 -2.83
C PHE A 11 5.38 4.79 -3.06
N ASN A 12 6.43 5.15 -3.80
CA ASN A 12 6.74 6.54 -4.13
C ASN A 12 5.67 7.24 -5.00
N LYS A 13 4.85 6.49 -5.73
CA LYS A 13 3.71 7.05 -6.48
C LYS A 13 2.47 7.26 -5.60
N LEU A 14 2.39 6.54 -4.49
CA LEU A 14 1.24 6.53 -3.59
C LEU A 14 1.45 7.55 -2.46
N ASP A 15 2.69 7.63 -1.94
CA ASP A 15 3.16 8.61 -0.97
C ASP A 15 3.24 10.01 -1.63
N THR A 16 2.19 10.81 -1.46
CA THR A 16 2.04 12.11 -2.13
C THR A 16 2.76 13.20 -1.36
N ASP A 17 2.79 13.10 -0.03
CA ASP A 17 3.52 14.02 0.86
C ASP A 17 5.01 13.67 0.99
N LEU A 18 5.43 12.49 0.51
CA LEU A 18 6.79 11.97 0.63
C LEU A 18 7.25 11.83 2.09
N ASP A 19 6.31 11.50 2.97
CA ASP A 19 6.57 11.35 4.41
C ASP A 19 7.00 9.92 4.78
N GLY A 20 7.06 9.02 3.79
CA GLY A 20 7.51 7.65 3.95
C GLY A 20 6.42 6.70 4.43
N LYS A 21 5.14 7.11 4.36
CA LYS A 21 3.97 6.27 4.66
C LYS A 21 2.76 6.66 3.81
N ILE A 22 1.95 5.68 3.44
CA ILE A 22 0.72 5.90 2.68
C ILE A 22 -0.42 5.98 3.68
N SER A 23 -0.86 7.19 4.00
CA SER A 23 -2.00 7.38 4.90
C SER A 23 -3.32 7.28 4.14
N ILE A 24 -4.43 7.06 4.86
CA ILE A 24 -5.79 7.27 4.31
C ILE A 24 -5.90 8.62 3.60
N ASN A 25 -5.23 9.64 4.13
CA ASN A 25 -5.29 10.98 3.57
C ASN A 25 -4.66 11.03 2.17
N ASP A 26 -3.48 10.43 1.96
CA ASP A 26 -2.86 10.29 0.63
C ASP A 26 -3.77 9.53 -0.34
N LEU A 27 -4.41 8.46 0.14
CA LEU A 27 -5.37 7.68 -0.64
C LEU A 27 -6.61 8.48 -1.05
N PHE A 28 -7.07 9.40 -0.20
CA PHE A 28 -8.18 10.29 -0.49
C PHE A 28 -7.79 11.46 -1.39
N LEU A 29 -6.59 12.00 -1.20
CA LEU A 29 -6.07 13.13 -1.96
C LEU A 29 -5.65 12.75 -3.38
N SER A 30 -5.28 11.48 -3.59
CA SER A 30 -4.86 10.96 -4.87
C SER A 30 -5.94 10.04 -5.47
N PRO A 31 -6.88 10.54 -6.28
CA PRO A 31 -7.92 9.72 -6.90
C PRO A 31 -7.38 8.66 -7.89
N GLY A 32 -6.14 8.83 -8.39
CA GLY A 32 -5.46 7.78 -9.17
C GLY A 32 -5.05 6.58 -8.32
N LEU A 33 -4.97 6.76 -7.00
CA LEU A 33 -4.47 5.80 -6.04
C LEU A 33 -5.48 4.65 -5.82
N SER A 34 -6.77 4.98 -5.72
CA SER A 34 -7.84 3.97 -5.66
C SER A 34 -7.81 3.04 -6.87
N THR A 35 -7.48 3.53 -8.06
CA THR A 35 -7.42 2.73 -9.29
C THR A 35 -6.23 1.77 -9.32
N ILE A 36 -5.03 2.24 -8.96
CA ILE A 36 -3.82 1.40 -8.93
C ILE A 36 -4.01 0.27 -7.92
N ILE A 37 -4.53 0.60 -6.74
CA ILE A 37 -4.67 -0.41 -5.72
C ILE A 37 -5.85 -1.36 -5.98
N SER A 38 -6.94 -0.87 -6.55
CA SER A 38 -8.02 -1.74 -7.04
C SER A 38 -7.49 -2.75 -8.07
N SER A 39 -6.58 -2.32 -8.94
CA SER A 39 -6.00 -3.19 -9.98
C SER A 39 -5.04 -4.25 -9.42
N GLU A 40 -4.21 -3.89 -8.43
CA GLU A 40 -3.19 -4.80 -7.87
C GLU A 40 -3.74 -5.71 -6.77
N THR A 41 -4.69 -5.23 -5.98
CA THR A 41 -5.11 -5.88 -4.72
C THR A 41 -6.60 -6.22 -4.67
N ASN A 42 -7.38 -5.83 -5.70
CA ASN A 42 -8.85 -5.92 -5.71
C ASN A 42 -9.56 -5.10 -4.61
N ILE A 43 -8.83 -4.22 -3.91
CA ILE A 43 -9.40 -3.43 -2.82
C ILE A 43 -9.99 -2.13 -3.35
N SER A 44 -11.27 -1.91 -3.07
CA SER A 44 -12.02 -0.72 -3.53
C SER A 44 -12.00 0.44 -2.54
N THR A 45 -11.56 0.24 -1.29
CA THR A 45 -11.56 1.31 -0.27
C THR A 45 -10.21 1.44 0.44
N PRO A 46 -9.78 2.68 0.76
CA PRO A 46 -8.55 2.90 1.51
C PRO A 46 -8.56 2.29 2.92
N GLN A 47 -9.74 2.10 3.51
CA GLN A 47 -9.89 1.45 4.81
C GLN A 47 -9.63 -0.06 4.74
N GLU A 48 -10.17 -0.76 3.73
CA GLU A 48 -9.87 -2.18 3.50
C GLU A 48 -8.39 -2.41 3.20
N LEU A 49 -7.77 -1.43 2.55
CA LEU A 49 -6.33 -1.45 2.27
C LEU A 49 -5.49 -1.43 3.53
N LEU A 50 -5.80 -0.50 4.43
CA LEU A 50 -5.17 -0.50 5.74
C LEU A 50 -5.45 -1.81 6.45
N VAL A 51 -6.70 -2.24 6.56
CA VAL A 51 -7.03 -3.50 7.25
C VAL A 51 -6.25 -4.71 6.72
N ASN A 52 -5.97 -4.78 5.42
CA ASN A 52 -5.21 -5.87 4.82
C ASN A 52 -3.68 -5.71 4.89
N TYR A 53 -3.16 -4.49 4.91
CA TYR A 53 -1.72 -4.21 4.76
C TYR A 53 -1.09 -3.49 5.97
N ASP A 54 -1.82 -2.61 6.64
CA ASP A 54 -1.45 -1.95 7.89
C ASP A 54 -1.54 -2.96 9.04
N SER A 55 -0.39 -3.56 9.34
CA SER A 55 -0.29 -4.62 10.36
C SER A 55 -0.30 -4.04 11.77
N ASP A 56 0.10 -2.79 11.94
CA ASP A 56 0.10 -2.09 13.23
C ASP A 56 -1.21 -1.35 13.51
N SER A 57 -2.07 -1.19 12.51
CA SER A 57 -3.33 -0.43 12.59
C SER A 57 -3.11 1.04 12.98
N ASP A 58 -2.01 1.65 12.56
CA ASP A 58 -1.70 3.08 12.78
C ASP A 58 -2.48 3.99 11.81
N GLY A 59 -3.19 3.42 10.83
CA GLY A 59 -3.94 4.16 9.81
C GLY A 59 -3.09 4.64 8.65
N SER A 60 -1.86 4.11 8.54
CA SER A 60 -0.90 4.39 7.47
C SER A 60 -0.13 3.13 7.10
N ILE A 61 0.18 2.93 5.82
CA ILE A 61 1.00 1.79 5.34
C ILE A 61 2.42 2.29 5.13
N THR A 62 3.36 1.80 5.92
CA THR A 62 4.79 2.08 5.70
C THR A 62 5.39 1.19 4.60
N PHE A 63 6.52 1.61 4.03
CA PHE A 63 7.23 0.77 3.05
C PHE A 63 7.62 -0.59 3.61
N GLU A 64 7.95 -0.65 4.91
CA GLU A 64 8.28 -1.90 5.60
C GLU A 64 7.07 -2.84 5.70
N GLU A 65 5.88 -2.30 5.98
CA GLU A 65 4.64 -3.07 6.03
C GLU A 65 4.22 -3.58 4.65
N LEU A 66 4.29 -2.73 3.63
CA LEU A 66 4.03 -3.14 2.25
C LEU A 66 4.97 -4.29 1.84
N LYS A 67 6.27 -4.15 2.12
CA LYS A 67 7.27 -5.19 1.86
C LYS A 67 7.01 -6.47 2.68
N SER A 68 6.66 -6.33 3.96
CA SER A 68 6.28 -7.46 4.80
C SER A 68 5.03 -8.17 4.32
N ALA A 69 4.01 -7.44 3.87
CA ALA A 69 2.77 -7.98 3.37
C ALA A 69 2.98 -8.80 2.09
N VAL A 70 3.76 -8.27 1.14
CA VAL A 70 4.13 -9.02 -0.07
C VAL A 70 4.99 -10.24 0.26
N LYS A 71 5.95 -10.11 1.18
CA LYS A 71 6.76 -11.25 1.63
C LYS A 71 5.93 -12.30 2.38
N LYS A 72 4.92 -11.90 3.16
CA LYS A 72 3.97 -12.80 3.82
C LYS A 72 3.09 -13.51 2.80
N ALA A 73 2.61 -12.80 1.78
CA ALA A 73 1.83 -13.38 0.71
C ALA A 73 2.65 -14.39 -0.12
N ASP A 74 3.95 -14.13 -0.31
CA ASP A 74 4.89 -15.01 -1.01
C ASP A 74 5.26 -16.26 -0.19
N ASN A 75 5.55 -16.10 1.11
CA ASN A 75 5.83 -17.21 2.04
C ASN A 75 4.62 -18.10 2.37
N LEU A 76 3.45 -17.85 1.76
CA LEU A 76 2.27 -18.70 1.89
C LEU A 76 2.19 -19.80 0.80
N THR A 77 3.27 -20.03 0.04
CA THR A 77 3.37 -21.11 -0.97
C THR A 77 4.25 -22.27 -0.50
#